data_AF-A0A7I4Z3B1-F1
#
_entry.id   AF-A0A7I4Z3B1-F1
#
_cell.length_a   1.000
_cell.length_b   1.000
_cell.length_c   1.000
_cell.angle_alpha   90.00
_cell.angle_beta   90.00
_cell.angle_gamma   90.00
#
_symmetry.space_group_name_H-M   'P 1'
#
loop_
_entity.id
_entity.type
_entity.pdbx_description
1 polymer ?
#
loop_
_entity_poly.entity_id
_entity_poly.type
_entity_poly.pdbx_seq_one_letter_code
_entity_poly.pdbx_strand_id
1 'polypeptide(L)'
;MWYNFKQGKSVAESHRAMSKVYGVEALSGSQCRRWYQQFKNGNESWEDEEHRSRPQFVDNQVLKAVINLDPRQTTRELATHVGCSNYTIHKHLLAIGKTNRCGKWVPHQLSDANQATRVAMAEIPLRRSKNSGFFNSIITSDVKWICLDYATRKRQWLYAGDTRKALWSSNFEGIQAA
;
A
#
# COMPACT_ATOMS: atom_id res chain seq x y z
N MET A 1 14.29 31.82 -28.37
CA MET A 1 14.80 32.88 -27.46
C MET A 1 16.32 32.78 -27.24
N TRP A 2 16.83 31.65 -26.74
CA TRP A 2 18.28 31.39 -26.61
C TRP A 2 19.09 31.68 -27.88
N TYR A 3 18.58 31.31 -29.06
CA TYR A 3 19.23 31.64 -30.33
C TYR A 3 19.49 33.14 -30.51
N ASN A 4 18.50 33.99 -30.20
CA ASN A 4 18.67 35.44 -30.29
C ASN A 4 19.63 35.97 -29.22
N PHE A 5 19.67 35.34 -28.04
CA PHE A 5 20.65 35.66 -27.00
C PHE A 5 22.08 35.34 -27.47
N LYS A 6 22.31 34.19 -28.10
CA LYS A 6 23.61 33.82 -28.69
C LYS A 6 24.03 34.74 -29.85
N GLN A 7 23.06 35.31 -30.57
CA GLN A 7 23.31 36.36 -31.58
C GLN A 7 23.58 37.75 -30.99
N GLY A 8 23.60 37.91 -29.67
CA GLY A 8 23.84 39.21 -29.01
C GLY A 8 22.66 40.19 -29.07
N LYS A 9 21.47 39.75 -29.50
CA LYS A 9 20.27 40.60 -29.58
C LYS A 9 19.73 40.92 -28.19
N SER A 10 19.25 42.15 -28.03
CA SER A 10 18.65 42.61 -26.77
C SER A 10 17.34 41.88 -26.46
N VAL A 11 16.92 41.91 -25.19
CA VAL A 11 15.64 41.32 -24.74
C VAL A 11 14.46 41.91 -25.53
N ALA A 12 14.48 43.23 -25.76
CA ALA A 12 13.40 43.93 -26.43
C ALA A 12 13.29 43.52 -27.90
N GLU A 13 14.40 43.38 -28.60
CA GLU A 13 14.42 42.90 -29.99
C GLU A 13 13.94 41.46 -30.10
N SER A 14 14.36 40.61 -29.17
CA SER A 14 13.91 39.22 -29.11
C SER A 14 12.43 39.08 -28.81
N HIS A 15 11.91 39.87 -27.88
CA HIS A 15 10.48 39.90 -27.59
C HIS A 15 9.69 40.37 -28.82
N ARG A 16 10.09 41.47 -29.48
CA ARG A 16 9.42 41.94 -30.71
C ARG A 16 9.46 40.89 -31.82
N ALA A 17 10.61 40.24 -32.03
CA ALA A 17 10.76 39.20 -33.04
C ALA A 17 9.84 37.99 -32.74
N MET A 18 9.76 37.60 -31.47
CA MET A 18 8.86 36.52 -31.05
C MET A 18 7.39 36.90 -31.14
N SER A 19 7.00 38.09 -30.67
CA SER A 19 5.62 38.59 -30.79
C SER A 19 5.19 38.70 -32.25
N LYS A 20 6.11 39.02 -33.18
CA LYS A 20 5.81 39.06 -34.61
C LYS A 20 5.51 37.66 -35.19
N VAL A 21 6.19 36.61 -34.71
CA VAL A 21 6.03 35.24 -35.22
C VAL A 21 4.88 34.51 -34.54
N TYR A 22 4.76 34.62 -33.21
CA TYR A 22 3.84 33.83 -32.39
C TYR A 22 2.60 34.62 -31.91
N GLY A 23 2.56 35.94 -32.13
CA GLY A 23 1.40 36.77 -31.81
C GLY A 23 0.99 36.67 -30.34
N VAL A 24 -0.23 36.19 -30.11
CA VAL A 24 -0.86 36.07 -28.78
C VAL A 24 -0.23 34.98 -27.92
N GLU A 25 0.37 33.95 -28.54
CA GLU A 25 1.03 32.85 -27.83
C GLU A 25 2.50 33.16 -27.50
N ALA A 26 2.97 34.36 -27.83
CA ALA A 26 4.33 34.78 -27.50
C ALA A 26 4.52 34.96 -25.99
N LEU A 27 5.71 34.63 -25.50
CA LEU A 27 6.11 34.92 -24.12
C LEU A 27 6.02 36.41 -23.83
N SER A 28 5.56 36.75 -22.63
CA SER A 28 5.49 38.14 -22.18
C SER A 28 6.89 38.74 -22.01
N GLY A 29 6.99 40.07 -22.09
CA GLY A 29 8.26 40.77 -21.93
C GLY A 29 8.97 40.46 -20.60
N SER A 30 8.22 40.20 -19.53
CA SER A 30 8.77 39.79 -18.23
C SER A 30 9.33 38.37 -18.26
N GLN A 31 8.65 37.42 -18.90
CA GLN A 31 9.14 36.06 -19.12
C GLN A 31 10.42 36.06 -19.98
N CYS A 32 10.46 36.86 -21.06
CA CYS A 32 11.65 37.04 -21.88
C CYS A 32 12.85 37.53 -21.07
N ARG A 33 12.62 38.51 -20.17
CA ARG A 33 13.67 39.04 -19.30
C ARG A 33 14.19 38.00 -18.32
N ARG A 34 13.30 37.18 -17.74
CA ARG A 34 13.67 36.10 -16.80
C ARG A 34 14.56 35.06 -17.47
N TRP A 35 14.18 34.60 -18.67
CA TRP A 35 14.99 33.68 -19.47
C TRP A 35 16.36 34.27 -19.83
N TYR A 36 16.41 35.53 -20.25
CA TYR A 36 17.68 36.20 -20.52
C TYR A 36 18.58 36.32 -19.28
N GLN A 37 18.02 36.49 -18.09
CA GLN A 37 18.80 36.45 -16.85
C GLN A 37 19.35 35.05 -16.57
N GLN A 38 18.57 33.99 -16.78
CA GLN A 38 19.05 32.61 -16.64
C GLN A 38 20.20 32.31 -17.62
N PHE A 39 20.08 32.73 -18.88
CA PHE A 39 21.15 32.55 -19.87
C PHE A 39 22.42 33.33 -19.50
N LYS A 40 22.30 34.53 -18.94
CA LYS A 40 23.46 35.29 -18.42
C LYS A 40 24.12 34.62 -17.22
N ASN A 41 23.35 33.92 -16.40
CA ASN A 41 23.86 33.15 -15.27
C ASN A 41 24.44 31.79 -15.68
N GLY A 42 24.56 31.51 -16.98
CA GLY A 42 25.12 30.27 -17.51
C GLY A 42 24.16 29.08 -17.48
N ASN A 43 22.89 29.28 -17.10
CA ASN A 43 21.88 28.23 -17.18
C ASN A 43 21.25 28.24 -18.58
N GLU A 44 21.67 27.30 -19.42
CA GLU A 44 21.15 27.09 -20.78
C GLU A 44 20.13 25.94 -20.86
N SER A 45 19.71 25.40 -19.71
CA SER A 45 18.69 24.35 -19.66
C SER A 45 17.34 24.91 -20.12
N TRP A 46 16.63 24.10 -20.91
CA TRP A 46 15.26 24.37 -21.34
C TRP A 46 14.23 23.64 -20.47
N GLU A 47 14.69 22.74 -19.60
CA GLU A 47 13.82 21.99 -18.70
C GLU A 47 13.45 22.86 -17.49
N ASP A 48 12.21 22.74 -17.05
CA ASP A 48 11.78 23.36 -15.81
C ASP A 48 12.61 22.78 -14.65
N GLU A 49 13.11 23.67 -13.79
CA GLU A 49 13.73 23.26 -12.54
C GLU A 49 12.73 22.46 -11.70
N GLU A 50 13.25 21.50 -10.92
CA GLU A 50 12.42 20.69 -10.04
C GLU A 50 11.56 21.62 -9.17
N HIS A 51 10.25 21.63 -9.47
CA HIS A 51 9.33 22.47 -8.73
C HIS A 51 9.35 22.02 -7.28
N ARG A 52 9.60 22.97 -6.37
CA ARG A 52 9.47 22.72 -4.94
C ARG A 52 8.07 22.24 -4.65
N SER A 53 7.95 20.93 -4.50
CA SER A 53 6.70 20.29 -4.11
C SER A 53 6.30 20.79 -2.73
N ARG A 54 4.99 20.85 -2.47
CA ARG A 54 4.48 21.18 -1.14
C ARG A 54 5.14 20.24 -0.11
N PRO A 55 5.73 20.76 0.98
CA PRO A 55 6.35 19.92 2.01
C PRO A 55 5.35 18.87 2.50
N GLN A 56 5.74 17.60 2.48
CA GLN A 56 4.93 16.53 3.05
C GLN A 56 4.94 16.71 4.58
N PHE A 57 3.76 16.89 5.15
CA PHE A 57 3.59 17.14 6.60
C PHE A 57 3.95 15.92 7.46
N VAL A 58 4.06 14.72 6.86
CA VAL A 58 4.26 13.46 7.58
C VAL A 58 5.66 12.91 7.33
N ASP A 59 6.44 12.77 8.40
CA ASP A 59 7.72 12.08 8.37
C ASP A 59 7.51 10.56 8.28
N ASN A 60 8.01 9.98 7.18
CA ASN A 60 7.95 8.53 6.93
C ASN A 60 8.72 7.71 7.98
N GLN A 61 9.76 8.26 8.60
CA GLN A 61 10.54 7.55 9.64
C GLN A 61 9.74 7.44 10.94
N VAL A 62 9.06 8.52 11.34
CA VAL A 62 8.15 8.51 12.49
C VAL A 62 7.02 7.51 12.26
N LEU A 63 6.40 7.55 11.08
CA LEU A 63 5.32 6.63 10.73
C LEU A 63 5.78 5.15 10.74
N LYS A 64 6.99 4.86 10.24
CA LYS A 64 7.61 3.52 10.33
C LYS A 64 7.78 3.06 11.78
N ALA A 65 8.27 3.92 12.66
CA ALA A 65 8.49 3.58 14.06
C ALA A 65 7.17 3.22 14.76
N VAL A 66 6.13 4.02 14.56
CA VAL A 66 4.79 3.76 15.14
C VAL A 66 4.23 2.41 14.68
N ILE A 67 4.33 2.10 13.38
CA ILE A 67 3.82 0.82 12.83
C ILE A 67 4.62 -0.38 13.34
N ASN A 68 5.92 -0.22 13.59
CA ASN A 68 6.73 -1.33 14.10
C ASN A 68 6.40 -1.65 15.57
N LEU A 69 5.92 -0.66 16.34
CA LEU A 69 5.41 -0.88 17.70
C LEU A 69 4.08 -1.61 17.69
N ASP A 70 3.14 -1.16 16.85
CA ASP A 70 1.86 -1.85 16.66
C ASP A 70 1.46 -1.89 15.16
N PRO A 71 1.66 -3.04 14.48
CA PRO A 71 1.32 -3.18 13.08
C PRO A 71 -0.17 -3.34 12.81
N ARG A 72 -1.02 -3.41 13.85
CA ARG A 72 -2.47 -3.62 13.71
C ARG A 72 -3.28 -2.32 13.72
N GLN A 73 -2.63 -1.18 13.94
CA GLN A 73 -3.30 0.11 13.96
C GLN A 73 -3.98 0.43 12.63
N THR A 74 -5.15 1.04 12.71
CA THR A 74 -5.90 1.48 11.54
C THR A 74 -5.33 2.77 10.98
N THR A 75 -5.57 3.03 9.69
CA THR A 75 -5.19 4.31 9.07
C THR A 75 -5.89 5.51 9.71
N ARG A 76 -7.04 5.31 10.38
CA ARG A 76 -7.75 6.37 11.12
C ARG A 76 -7.05 6.70 12.42
N GLU A 77 -6.69 5.69 13.21
CA GLU A 77 -5.92 5.89 14.46
C GLU A 77 -4.60 6.60 14.16
N LEU A 78 -3.85 6.12 13.17
CA LEU A 78 -2.61 6.74 12.72
C LEU A 78 -2.81 8.20 12.27
N ALA A 79 -3.91 8.48 11.57
CA ALA A 79 -4.24 9.83 11.12
C ALA A 79 -4.54 10.76 12.30
N THR A 80 -5.23 10.28 13.32
CA THR A 80 -5.48 11.02 14.55
C THR A 80 -4.19 11.27 15.34
N HIS A 81 -3.31 10.26 15.46
CA HIS A 81 -2.03 10.40 16.16
C HIS A 81 -1.09 11.41 15.50
N VAL A 82 -1.02 11.41 14.16
CA VAL A 82 -0.13 12.30 13.39
C VAL A 82 -0.79 13.65 13.08
N GLY A 83 -2.10 13.78 13.28
CA GLY A 83 -2.84 15.01 13.00
C GLY A 83 -3.01 15.29 11.50
N CYS A 84 -3.19 14.26 10.68
CA CYS A 84 -3.35 14.41 9.23
C CYS A 84 -4.56 13.63 8.70
N SER A 85 -4.82 13.72 7.39
CA SER A 85 -5.95 13.00 6.79
C SER A 85 -5.68 11.50 6.67
N ASN A 86 -6.73 10.68 6.73
CA ASN A 86 -6.63 9.23 6.51
C ASN A 86 -5.98 8.90 5.15
N TYR A 87 -6.33 9.67 4.12
CA TYR A 87 -5.78 9.51 2.78
C TYR A 87 -4.27 9.78 2.75
N THR A 88 -3.81 10.80 3.47
CA THR A 88 -2.38 11.11 3.62
C THR A 88 -1.65 9.93 4.23
N ILE A 89 -2.10 9.40 5.37
CA ILE A 89 -1.50 8.21 5.99
C ILE A 89 -1.46 7.04 5.01
N HIS A 90 -2.58 6.74 4.31
CA HIS A 90 -2.61 5.66 3.35
C HIS A 90 -1.54 5.84 2.24
N LYS A 91 -1.41 7.05 1.68
CA LYS A 91 -0.41 7.34 0.66
C LYS A 91 1.01 7.13 1.19
N HIS A 92 1.30 7.60 2.40
CA HIS A 92 2.60 7.42 3.05
C HIS A 92 2.90 5.94 3.37
N LEU A 93 1.92 5.17 3.82
CA LEU A 93 2.06 3.72 4.04
C LEU A 93 2.46 2.98 2.76
N LEU A 94 1.84 3.33 1.62
CA LEU A 94 2.20 2.76 0.32
C LEU A 94 3.62 3.17 -0.11
N ALA A 95 3.99 4.44 0.08
CA ALA A 95 5.33 4.93 -0.24
C ALA A 95 6.43 4.24 0.61
N ILE A 96 6.10 3.84 1.83
CA ILE A 96 6.97 3.06 2.72
C ILE A 96 7.02 1.56 2.33
N GLY A 97 6.12 1.10 1.46
CA GLY A 97 6.01 -0.30 1.05
C GLY A 97 5.19 -1.17 2.01
N LYS A 98 4.37 -0.58 2.89
CA LYS A 98 3.45 -1.34 3.75
C LYS A 98 2.18 -1.71 2.97
N THR A 99 1.68 -2.90 3.23
CA THR A 99 0.39 -3.39 2.70
C THR A 99 -0.47 -3.93 3.84
N ASN A 100 -1.79 -3.72 3.77
CA ASN A 100 -2.71 -4.25 4.76
C ASN A 100 -3.02 -5.72 4.45
N ARG A 101 -2.79 -6.60 5.42
CA ARG A 101 -3.02 -8.04 5.33
C ARG A 101 -3.79 -8.48 6.58
N CYS A 102 -4.75 -9.38 6.42
CA CYS A 102 -5.42 -10.01 7.55
C CYS A 102 -4.42 -10.88 8.34
N GLY A 103 -4.57 -10.91 9.66
CA GLY A 103 -3.84 -11.83 10.52
C GLY A 103 -4.16 -13.28 10.17
N LYS A 104 -3.20 -14.19 10.41
CA LYS A 104 -3.43 -15.63 10.28
C LYS A 104 -4.22 -16.12 11.48
N TRP A 105 -5.23 -16.95 11.24
CA TRP A 105 -5.93 -17.64 12.33
C TRP A 105 -5.05 -18.77 12.86
N VAL A 106 -4.81 -18.76 14.17
CA VAL A 106 -4.02 -19.80 14.86
C VAL A 106 -4.97 -20.54 15.79
N PRO A 107 -5.10 -21.88 15.67
CA PRO A 107 -6.09 -22.65 16.42
C PRO A 107 -5.99 -22.53 17.94
N HIS A 108 -4.77 -22.39 18.46
CA HIS A 108 -4.52 -22.36 19.90
C HIS A 108 -3.28 -21.55 20.25
N GLN A 109 -3.33 -20.85 21.38
CA GLN A 109 -2.17 -20.15 21.94
C GLN A 109 -1.36 -21.14 22.79
N LEU A 110 -0.25 -21.63 22.23
CA LEU A 110 0.61 -22.60 22.90
C LEU A 110 1.47 -21.93 23.97
N SER A 111 1.58 -22.58 25.14
CA SER A 111 2.60 -22.25 26.15
C SER A 111 4.00 -22.64 25.67
N ASP A 112 5.04 -22.04 26.25
CA ASP A 112 6.44 -22.33 25.91
C ASP A 112 6.78 -23.81 26.08
N ALA A 113 6.27 -24.45 27.14
CA ALA A 113 6.43 -25.88 27.38
C ALA A 113 5.76 -26.75 26.28
N ASN A 114 4.57 -26.35 25.82
CA ASN A 114 3.87 -27.04 24.73
C ASN A 114 4.60 -26.85 23.39
N GLN A 115 5.19 -25.68 23.16
CA GLN A 115 6.02 -25.43 21.99
C GLN A 115 7.29 -26.30 21.99
N ALA A 116 8.02 -26.34 23.11
CA ALA A 116 9.22 -27.15 23.25
C ALA A 116 8.91 -28.65 23.04
N THR A 117 7.83 -29.15 23.66
CA THR A 117 7.37 -30.53 23.47
C THR A 117 7.06 -30.81 21.99
N ARG A 118 6.33 -29.91 21.30
CA ARG A 118 6.03 -30.09 19.87
C ARG A 118 7.29 -30.11 19.00
N VAL A 119 8.27 -29.25 19.26
CA VAL A 119 9.55 -29.23 18.52
C VAL A 119 10.29 -30.54 18.73
N ALA A 120 10.46 -30.99 19.97
CA ALA A 120 11.11 -32.25 20.29
C ALA A 120 10.41 -33.45 19.63
N MET A 121 9.07 -33.49 19.67
CA MET A 121 8.30 -34.54 19.00
C MET A 121 8.44 -34.49 17.47
N ALA A 122 8.52 -33.30 16.87
CA ALA A 122 8.66 -33.14 15.43
C ALA A 122 10.06 -33.53 14.90
N GLU A 123 11.10 -33.48 15.75
CA GLU A 123 12.44 -33.94 15.36
C GLU A 123 12.49 -35.43 15.01
N ILE A 124 11.71 -36.26 15.71
CA ILE A 124 11.70 -37.72 15.52
C ILE A 124 11.27 -38.09 14.09
N PRO A 125 10.08 -37.69 13.59
CA PRO A 125 9.68 -37.96 12.21
C PRO A 125 10.55 -37.21 11.21
N LEU A 126 11.10 -36.04 11.53
CA LEU A 126 12.02 -35.31 10.65
C LEU A 126 13.34 -36.06 10.41
N ARG A 127 13.86 -36.75 11.42
CA ARG A 127 15.05 -37.61 11.27
C ARG A 127 14.73 -38.87 10.47
N ARG A 128 13.58 -39.49 10.75
CA ARG A 128 13.15 -40.75 10.12
C ARG A 128 12.67 -40.58 8.68
N SER A 129 12.20 -39.40 8.28
CA SER A 129 11.76 -39.10 6.92
C SER A 129 12.86 -39.23 5.87
N LYS A 130 14.14 -39.18 6.28
CA LYS A 130 15.29 -39.41 5.40
C LYS A 130 15.41 -40.87 4.95
N ASN A 131 14.79 -41.80 5.66
CA ASN A 131 14.82 -43.21 5.31
C ASN A 131 13.74 -43.51 4.25
N SER A 132 14.14 -44.14 3.16
CA SER A 132 13.20 -44.57 2.12
C SER A 132 12.16 -45.54 2.70
N GLY A 133 10.88 -45.25 2.47
CA GLY A 133 9.77 -46.10 2.91
C GLY A 133 9.17 -45.75 4.28
N PHE A 134 9.71 -44.78 5.03
CA PHE A 134 9.13 -44.35 6.32
C PHE A 134 7.66 -43.96 6.19
N PHE A 135 7.33 -43.10 5.22
CA PHE A 135 5.95 -42.66 4.99
C PHE A 135 5.01 -43.78 4.52
N ASN A 136 5.52 -44.83 3.86
CA ASN A 136 4.71 -45.95 3.39
C ASN A 136 4.17 -46.80 4.55
N SER A 137 4.77 -46.69 5.73
CA SER A 137 4.37 -47.43 6.93
C SER A 137 3.36 -46.68 7.81
N ILE A 138 3.05 -45.42 7.49
CA ILE A 138 2.21 -44.57 8.33
C ILE A 138 0.77 -44.62 7.82
N ILE A 139 -0.15 -45.00 8.70
CA ILE A 139 -1.60 -44.83 8.52
C ILE A 139 -2.06 -43.80 9.54
N THR A 140 -2.75 -42.75 9.09
CA THR A 140 -3.33 -41.71 9.95
C THR A 140 -4.84 -41.70 9.84
N SER A 141 -5.52 -41.47 10.95
CA SER A 141 -6.97 -41.20 10.98
C SER A 141 -7.24 -39.96 11.81
N ASP A 142 -8.33 -39.27 11.47
CA ASP A 142 -8.87 -38.13 12.22
C ASP A 142 -10.40 -38.14 12.08
N VAL A 143 -11.10 -37.56 13.04
CA VAL A 143 -12.56 -37.46 13.04
C VAL A 143 -12.96 -36.02 12.77
N LYS A 144 -13.66 -35.81 11.66
CA LYS A 144 -14.17 -34.50 11.26
C LYS A 144 -15.69 -34.50 11.25
N TRP A 145 -16.29 -33.55 11.94
CA TRP A 145 -17.72 -33.28 11.85
C TRP A 145 -18.10 -32.73 10.47
N ILE A 146 -19.14 -33.29 9.85
CA ILE A 146 -19.71 -32.82 8.59
C ILE A 146 -21.12 -32.30 8.85
N CYS A 147 -21.32 -31.00 8.66
CA CYS A 147 -22.66 -30.41 8.73
C CYS A 147 -23.38 -30.63 7.39
N LEU A 148 -24.62 -31.13 7.44
CA LEU A 148 -25.47 -31.35 6.27
C LEU A 148 -25.89 -30.04 5.57
N ASP A 149 -26.04 -28.95 6.33
CA ASP A 149 -26.29 -27.62 5.80
C ASP A 149 -25.18 -26.65 6.24
N TYR A 150 -24.40 -26.18 5.26
CA TYR A 150 -23.41 -25.12 5.47
C TYR A 150 -23.99 -23.80 4.93
N ALA A 151 -24.68 -23.06 5.80
CA ALA A 151 -25.17 -21.74 5.47
C ALA A 151 -24.00 -20.78 5.17
N THR A 152 -23.67 -20.61 3.89
CA THR A 152 -22.66 -19.63 3.46
C THR A 152 -23.29 -18.25 3.47
N ARG A 153 -22.68 -17.31 4.21
CA ARG A 153 -23.09 -15.90 4.19
C ARG A 153 -22.82 -15.32 2.79
N LYS A 154 -23.82 -15.36 1.91
CA LYS A 154 -23.77 -14.70 0.61
C LYS A 154 -24.01 -13.20 0.77
N ARG A 155 -23.26 -12.39 0.01
CA ARG A 155 -23.50 -10.94 -0.07
C ARG A 155 -24.84 -10.71 -0.76
N GLN A 156 -25.62 -9.77 -0.24
CA GLN A 156 -26.94 -9.40 -0.76
C GLN A 156 -26.88 -7.97 -1.30
N TRP A 157 -27.46 -7.74 -2.47
CA TRP A 157 -27.68 -6.40 -3.01
C TRP A 157 -28.96 -5.84 -2.37
N LEU A 158 -28.81 -4.81 -1.53
CA LEU A 158 -29.88 -4.17 -0.77
C LEU A 158 -29.71 -2.65 -0.84
N TYR A 159 -30.77 -1.89 -0.62
CA TYR A 159 -30.68 -0.44 -0.56
C TYR A 159 -30.00 0.02 0.75
N ALA A 160 -29.51 1.25 0.76
CA ALA A 160 -28.89 1.83 1.94
C ALA A 160 -29.94 1.99 3.06
N GLY A 161 -29.77 1.23 4.16
CA GLY A 161 -30.68 1.22 5.31
C GLY A 161 -31.53 -0.04 5.43
N ASP A 162 -31.59 -0.89 4.39
CA ASP A 162 -32.32 -2.15 4.42
C ASP A 162 -31.72 -3.15 5.41
N THR A 163 -32.58 -3.92 6.07
CA THR A 163 -32.17 -5.02 6.95
C THR A 163 -31.71 -6.23 6.13
N ARG A 164 -30.65 -6.91 6.62
CA ARG A 164 -30.11 -8.11 5.96
C ARG A 164 -31.13 -9.25 6.03
N LYS A 165 -31.39 -9.92 4.91
CA LYS A 165 -32.29 -11.07 4.90
C LYS A 165 -31.58 -12.29 5.51
N ALA A 166 -32.26 -12.97 6.43
CA ALA A 166 -31.74 -14.19 7.04
C ALA A 166 -31.69 -15.33 6.00
N LEU A 167 -30.63 -16.14 6.08
CA LEU A 167 -30.51 -17.42 5.38
C LEU A 167 -30.77 -18.48 6.44
N TRP A 168 -31.97 -19.05 6.49
CA TRP A 168 -32.27 -20.15 7.41
C TRP A 168 -31.95 -21.48 6.73
N SER A 169 -31.16 -22.32 7.41
CA SER A 169 -31.05 -23.75 7.16
C SER A 169 -32.17 -24.47 7.93
N SER A 170 -32.98 -25.27 7.26
CA SER A 170 -34.03 -26.08 7.90
C SER A 170 -33.42 -27.08 8.88
N ASN A 171 -33.80 -26.96 10.16
CA ASN A 171 -33.73 -27.89 11.30
C ASN A 171 -32.51 -28.83 11.45
N PHE A 172 -31.75 -28.61 12.53
CA PHE A 172 -30.79 -29.54 13.12
C PHE A 172 -31.54 -30.70 13.80
N GLU A 173 -31.58 -31.88 13.17
CA GLU A 173 -31.77 -33.16 13.87
C GLU A 173 -30.44 -33.91 13.79
N GLY A 174 -29.70 -33.92 14.90
CA GLY A 174 -28.43 -34.63 14.99
C GLY A 174 -28.66 -36.15 14.98
N ILE A 175 -28.19 -36.83 13.94
CA ILE A 175 -28.08 -38.29 13.94
C ILE A 175 -26.70 -38.66 14.49
N GLN A 176 -26.66 -39.29 15.66
CA GLN A 176 -25.47 -40.01 16.12
C GLN A 176 -25.29 -41.26 15.25
N ALA A 177 -24.17 -41.37 14.54
CA ALA A 177 -23.73 -42.63 13.97
C ALA A 177 -22.85 -43.35 15.01
N ALA A 178 -23.16 -44.63 15.26
CA ALA A 178 -22.48 -45.53 16.18
C ALA A 178 -21.09 -45.96 15.67
#